data_AF-A0A1D6KD24-F1
#
_entry.id   AF-A0A1D6KD24-F1
#
_cell.length_a   1.000
_cell.length_b   1.000
_cell.length_c   1.000
_cell.angle_alpha   90.00
_cell.angle_beta   90.00
_cell.angle_gamma   90.00
#
_symmetry.space_group_name_H-M   'P 1'
#
loop_
_entity.id
_entity.type
_entity.pdbx_description
1 polymer ?
#
loop_
_entity_poly.entity_id
_entity_poly.type
_entity_poly.pdbx_seq_one_letter_code
_entity_poly.pdbx_strand_id
1 'polypeptide(L)'
;MANLGSRQRMEGKSIKYQLPNLRASKTSLKIKQILEQEKNIIPGFPAALQQMDMKSLEEEYKALQGDKSGEVEYFQSLDETINGMKGILDPVKCQCGLEYNLKLDGEAMDIS
;
A
#
# COMPACT_ATOMS: atom_id res chain seq x y z
N MET A 1 77.56 25.68 1.77
CA MET A 1 76.79 26.50 0.80
C MET A 1 76.07 25.51 -0.11
N ALA A 2 74.79 25.16 0.18
CA ALA A 2 73.55 25.58 -0.52
C ALA A 2 73.55 25.19 -2.03
N ASN A 3 72.55 24.55 -2.65
CA ASN A 3 71.11 24.47 -2.41
C ASN A 3 70.54 23.28 -3.24
N LEU A 4 69.69 22.40 -2.68
CA LEU A 4 68.99 21.33 -3.42
C LEU A 4 67.55 21.80 -3.68
N GLY A 5 67.18 21.86 -4.97
CA GLY A 5 65.92 22.40 -5.46
C GLY A 5 64.68 21.72 -4.88
N SER A 6 63.72 22.55 -4.47
CA SER A 6 62.44 22.15 -3.89
C SER A 6 61.50 21.60 -4.96
N ARG A 7 61.09 20.33 -4.82
CA ARG A 7 59.99 19.74 -5.58
C ARG A 7 58.68 20.02 -4.83
N GLN A 8 57.88 20.97 -5.30
CA GLN A 8 56.50 21.13 -4.84
C GLN A 8 55.65 19.94 -5.33
N ARG A 9 54.86 19.35 -4.43
CA ARG A 9 53.72 18.52 -4.82
C ARG A 9 52.52 18.91 -3.95
N MET A 10 51.42 19.17 -4.65
CA MET A 10 50.21 19.88 -4.27
C MET A 10 49.44 19.28 -3.08
N GLU A 11 48.70 20.16 -2.41
CA GLU A 11 47.84 19.92 -1.26
C GLU A 11 46.83 18.78 -1.46
N GLY A 12 46.85 17.80 -0.56
CA GLY A 12 45.81 16.77 -0.41
C GLY A 12 44.84 17.06 0.72
N LYS A 13 44.42 18.32 0.91
CA LYS A 13 43.54 18.73 2.03
C LYS A 13 42.23 19.34 1.50
N SER A 14 41.31 18.52 1.00
CA SER A 14 39.92 18.99 0.80
C SER A 14 38.85 17.91 0.89
N ILE A 15 39.16 16.64 0.60
CA ILE A 15 38.10 15.64 0.37
C ILE A 15 37.50 15.06 1.67
N LYS A 16 38.24 15.04 2.79
CA LYS A 16 37.76 14.37 4.02
C LYS A 16 36.67 15.12 4.79
N TYR A 17 36.58 16.44 4.66
CA TYR A 17 35.60 17.25 5.41
C TYR A 17 34.25 17.45 4.68
N GLN A 18 34.16 17.02 3.41
CA GLN A 18 32.95 17.23 2.58
C GLN A 18 31.99 16.03 2.57
N LEU A 19 32.48 14.82 2.85
CA LEU A 19 31.70 13.56 2.80
C LEU A 19 30.54 13.45 3.83
N PRO A 20 30.71 13.84 5.11
CA PRO A 20 29.62 13.76 6.09
C PRO A 20 28.49 14.77 5.81
N ASN A 21 28.88 15.96 5.33
CA ASN A 21 27.97 17.07 5.06
C ASN A 21 27.09 16.80 3.83
N LEU A 22 27.62 16.13 2.81
CA LEU A 22 26.86 15.75 1.61
C LEU A 22 25.80 14.67 1.91
N ARG A 23 26.10 13.72 2.81
CA ARG A 23 25.12 12.68 3.22
C ARG A 23 24.01 13.30 4.05
N ALA A 24 24.34 14.06 5.09
CA ALA A 24 23.35 14.75 5.92
C ALA A 24 22.46 15.70 5.08
N SER A 25 23.04 16.41 4.11
CA SER A 25 22.33 17.26 3.16
C SER A 25 21.33 16.47 2.29
N LYS A 26 21.76 15.36 1.68
CA LYS A 26 20.88 14.48 0.88
C LYS A 26 19.75 13.87 1.70
N THR A 27 20.03 13.44 2.93
CA THR A 27 18.98 12.89 3.81
C THR A 27 17.99 13.98 4.22
N SER A 28 18.44 15.19 4.52
CA SER A 28 17.55 16.30 4.86
C SER A 28 16.68 16.74 3.68
N LEU A 29 17.20 16.70 2.45
CA LEU A 29 16.44 17.00 1.23
C LEU A 29 15.35 15.94 0.98
N LYS A 30 15.66 14.66 1.17
CA LYS A 30 14.67 13.58 1.06
C LYS A 30 13.56 13.70 2.12
N ILE A 31 13.92 13.98 3.36
CA ILE A 31 12.94 14.19 4.44
C ILE A 31 12.03 15.38 4.12
N LYS A 32 12.59 16.49 3.63
CA LYS A 32 11.79 17.65 3.19
C LYS A 32 10.83 17.30 2.05
N GLN A 33 11.25 16.50 1.07
CA GLN A 33 10.38 16.06 -0.02
C GLN A 33 9.24 15.18 0.47
N ILE A 34 9.50 14.23 1.37
CA ILE A 34 8.47 13.37 1.96
C ILE A 34 7.48 14.21 2.77
N LEU A 35 7.98 15.12 3.60
CA LEU A 35 7.13 16.01 4.41
C LEU A 35 6.26 16.92 3.54
N GLU A 36 6.75 17.42 2.42
CA GLU A 36 5.91 18.21 1.50
C GLU A 36 4.93 17.36 0.70
N GLN A 37 5.28 16.13 0.37
CA GLN A 37 4.30 15.20 -0.21
C GLN A 37 3.17 14.93 0.78
N GLU A 38 3.48 14.63 2.04
CA GLU A 38 2.48 14.39 3.09
C GLU A 38 1.63 15.64 3.41
N LYS A 39 2.25 16.82 3.50
CA LYS A 39 1.53 18.09 3.70
C LYS A 39 0.53 18.39 2.60
N ASN A 40 0.82 18.00 1.36
CA ASN A 40 -0.09 18.22 0.23
C ASN A 40 -1.27 17.23 0.21
N ILE A 41 -1.22 16.14 0.98
CA ILE A 41 -2.31 15.15 1.06
C ILE A 41 -3.37 15.58 2.08
N ILE A 42 -2.97 16.18 3.20
CA ILE A 42 -3.88 16.58 4.30
C ILE A 42 -5.05 17.47 3.83
N PRO A 43 -4.83 18.51 3.00
CA PRO A 43 -5.92 19.35 2.49
C PRO A 43 -6.94 18.61 1.61
N GLY A 44 -6.58 17.44 1.06
CA GLY A 44 -7.45 16.62 0.23
C GLY A 44 -8.47 15.79 1.02
N PHE A 45 -8.31 15.68 2.35
CA PHE A 45 -9.25 14.95 3.19
C PHE A 45 -10.43 15.82 3.64
N PRO A 46 -11.60 15.22 3.92
CA PRO A 46 -12.71 15.92 4.56
C PRO A 46 -12.30 16.62 5.86
N ALA A 47 -12.92 17.77 6.16
CA ALA A 47 -12.62 18.56 7.35
C ALA A 47 -12.73 17.75 8.66
N ALA A 48 -13.69 16.81 8.74
CA ALA A 48 -13.85 15.93 9.89
C ALA A 48 -12.59 15.09 10.16
N LEU A 49 -11.91 14.59 9.11
CA LEU A 49 -10.66 13.83 9.24
C LEU A 49 -9.46 14.73 9.54
N GLN A 50 -9.43 15.96 8.99
CA GLN A 50 -8.35 16.91 9.26
C GLN A 50 -8.34 17.40 10.72
N GLN A 51 -9.52 17.48 11.34
CA GLN A 51 -9.71 17.97 12.72
C GLN A 51 -9.64 16.86 13.78
N MET A 52 -9.65 15.60 13.35
CA MET A 52 -9.58 14.45 14.26
C MET A 52 -8.19 14.37 14.89
N ASP A 53 -8.13 14.05 16.19
CA ASP A 53 -6.84 13.82 16.82
C ASP A 53 -6.23 12.48 16.36
N MET A 54 -4.90 12.38 16.47
CA MET A 54 -4.15 11.25 15.95
C MET A 54 -4.56 9.91 16.58
N LYS A 55 -5.00 9.92 17.86
CA LYS A 55 -5.41 8.69 18.54
C LYS A 55 -6.75 8.20 17.97
N SER A 56 -7.73 9.09 17.82
CA SER A 56 -9.00 8.75 17.19
C SER A 56 -8.81 8.29 15.74
N LEU A 57 -7.92 8.92 14.97
CA LEU A 57 -7.61 8.49 13.61
C LEU A 57 -7.01 7.08 13.56
N GLU A 58 -6.15 6.72 14.51
CA GLU A 58 -5.57 5.38 14.60
C GLU A 58 -6.61 4.32 14.99
N GLU A 59 -7.55 4.66 15.87
CA GLU A 59 -8.66 3.78 16.26
C GLU A 59 -9.62 3.52 15.09
N GLU A 60 -10.02 4.56 14.36
CA GLU A 60 -10.85 4.45 13.15
C GLU A 60 -10.16 3.61 12.06
N TYR A 61 -8.86 3.82 11.86
CA TYR A 61 -8.10 3.02 10.90
C TYR A 61 -8.09 1.53 11.25
N LYS A 62 -7.97 1.18 12.55
CA LYS A 62 -8.06 -0.21 13.00
C LYS A 62 -9.46 -0.78 12.83
N ALA A 63 -10.50 0.01 13.09
CA ALA A 63 -11.88 -0.41 12.85
C ALA A 63 -12.10 -0.73 11.36
N LEU A 64 -11.67 0.16 10.45
CA LEU A 64 -11.76 -0.06 9.00
C LEU A 64 -10.98 -1.29 8.52
N GLN A 65 -9.82 -1.58 9.13
CA GLN A 65 -9.09 -2.82 8.83
C GLN A 65 -9.88 -4.07 9.24
N GLY A 66 -10.55 -4.01 10.40
CA GLY A 66 -11.44 -5.06 10.87
C GLY A 66 -12.62 -5.28 9.92
N ASP A 67 -13.30 -4.20 9.54
CA ASP A 67 -14.42 -4.23 8.60
C ASP A 67 -14.00 -4.84 7.26
N LYS A 68 -12.85 -4.41 6.71
CA LYS A 68 -12.28 -4.98 5.49
C LYS A 68 -12.04 -6.48 5.60
N SER A 69 -11.51 -6.95 6.73
CA SER A 69 -11.31 -8.39 6.95
C SER A 69 -12.64 -9.14 6.95
N GLY A 70 -13.64 -8.61 7.67
CA GLY A 70 -14.96 -9.21 7.74
C GLY A 70 -15.67 -9.28 6.38
N GLU A 71 -15.54 -8.22 5.57
CA GLU A 71 -16.07 -8.21 4.20
C GLU A 71 -15.40 -9.27 3.33
N VAL A 72 -14.07 -9.37 3.38
CA VAL A 72 -13.30 -10.38 2.61
C VAL A 72 -13.71 -11.80 3.00
N GLU A 73 -13.84 -12.09 4.30
CA GLU A 73 -14.30 -13.39 4.79
C GLU A 73 -15.73 -13.70 4.33
N TYR A 74 -16.63 -12.71 4.38
CA TYR A 74 -17.99 -12.87 3.89
C TYR A 74 -18.01 -13.18 2.39
N PHE A 75 -17.24 -12.45 1.57
CA PHE A 75 -17.12 -12.71 0.14
C PHE A 75 -16.59 -14.12 -0.15
N GLN A 76 -15.57 -14.57 0.59
CA GLN A 76 -15.06 -15.94 0.46
C GLN A 76 -16.14 -16.97 0.77
N SER A 77 -16.93 -16.76 1.83
CA SER A 77 -18.04 -17.68 2.17
C SER A 77 -19.13 -17.75 1.10
N LEU A 78 -19.40 -16.63 0.41
CA LEU A 78 -20.34 -16.61 -0.71
C LEU A 78 -19.77 -17.39 -1.91
N ASP A 79 -18.50 -17.20 -2.23
CA ASP A 79 -17.86 -17.92 -3.34
C ASP A 79 -17.82 -19.44 -3.07
N GLU A 80 -17.48 -19.85 -1.84
CA GLU A 80 -17.57 -21.25 -1.40
C GLU A 80 -18.98 -21.82 -1.55
N THR A 81 -20.01 -21.04 -1.15
CA THR A 81 -21.41 -21.45 -1.27
C THR A 81 -21.81 -21.63 -2.73
N ILE A 82 -21.46 -20.68 -3.61
CA ILE A 82 -21.73 -20.74 -5.04
C ILE A 82 -21.03 -21.94 -5.68
N ASN A 83 -19.76 -22.17 -5.33
CA ASN A 83 -18.99 -23.31 -5.83
C ASN A 83 -19.57 -24.64 -5.35
N GLY A 84 -20.04 -24.71 -4.10
CA GLY A 84 -20.80 -25.84 -3.59
C GLY A 84 -22.06 -26.11 -4.40
N MET A 85 -22.85 -25.07 -4.70
CA MET A 85 -24.07 -25.19 -5.50
C MET A 85 -23.78 -25.62 -6.94
N LYS A 86 -22.72 -25.09 -7.59
CA LYS A 86 -22.29 -25.51 -8.93
C LYS A 86 -22.02 -27.03 -9.00
N GLY A 87 -21.54 -27.63 -7.92
CA GLY A 87 -21.29 -29.08 -7.83
C GLY A 87 -22.53 -29.96 -7.58
N ILE A 88 -23.67 -29.36 -7.20
CA ILE A 88 -24.89 -30.06 -6.75
C ILE A 88 -26.06 -29.86 -7.74
N LEU A 89 -25.85 -29.25 -8.91
CA LEU A 89 -26.93 -29.02 -9.89
C LEU A 89 -27.40 -30.34 -10.53
N ASP A 90 -28.24 -31.07 -9.82
CA ASP A 90 -29.03 -32.17 -10.34
C ASP A 90 -30.14 -31.63 -11.26
N PRO A 91 -30.52 -32.36 -12.32
CA PRO A 91 -31.61 -31.95 -13.18
C PRO A 91 -32.92 -31.80 -12.40
N VAL A 92 -33.56 -30.63 -12.52
CA VAL A 92 -34.86 -30.40 -11.88
C VAL A 92 -35.96 -31.04 -12.71
N LYS A 93 -36.70 -31.98 -12.12
CA LYS A 93 -37.91 -32.56 -12.71
C LYS A 93 -39.12 -31.68 -12.45
N CYS A 94 -39.76 -31.23 -13.52
CA CYS A 94 -41.08 -30.64 -13.47
C CYS A 94 -42.15 -31.74 -13.39
N GLN A 95 -43.26 -31.44 -12.73
CA GLN A 95 -44.41 -32.33 -12.61
C GLN A 95 -45.02 -32.71 -13.98
N CYS A 96 -44.77 -31.92 -15.04
CA CYS A 96 -45.16 -32.26 -16.41
C CYS A 96 -44.25 -33.31 -17.09
N GLY A 97 -43.20 -33.79 -16.41
CA GLY A 97 -42.25 -34.78 -16.91
C GLY A 97 -41.02 -34.21 -17.62
N LEU A 98 -40.92 -32.88 -17.76
CA LEU A 98 -39.73 -32.22 -18.32
C LEU A 98 -38.60 -32.13 -17.28
N GLU A 99 -37.36 -32.33 -17.74
CA GLU A 99 -36.14 -32.17 -16.94
C GLU A 99 -35.36 -30.93 -17.40
N TYR A 100 -34.86 -30.15 -16.44
CA TYR A 100 -34.08 -28.95 -16.69
C TYR A 100 -32.70 -29.09 -16.08
N ASN A 101 -31.67 -29.06 -16.93
CA ASN A 101 -30.29 -28.93 -16.48
C ASN A 101 -30.05 -27.48 -16.08
N LEU A 102 -29.85 -27.25 -14.79
CA LEU A 102 -29.48 -25.93 -14.30
C LEU A 102 -27.98 -25.74 -14.52
N LYS A 103 -27.61 -24.57 -15.05
CA LYS A 103 -26.22 -24.15 -15.16
C LYS A 103 -26.11 -22.84 -14.40
N LEU A 104 -25.28 -22.81 -13.35
CA LEU A 104 -24.92 -21.58 -12.66
C LEU A 104 -23.70 -20.98 -13.37
N ASP A 105 -23.94 -19.93 -14.16
CA ASP A 105 -22.95 -19.02 -14.69
C ASP A 105 -22.63 -17.96 -13.63
N GLY A 106 -21.47 -18.09 -12.98
CA GLY A 106 -20.94 -17.07 -12.08
C GLY A 106 -19.53 -16.73 -12.51
N GLU A 107 -19.31 -15.50 -12.99
CA GLU A 107 -17.98 -14.90 -13.09
C GLU A 107 -17.43 -14.73 -11.68
N ALA A 108 -16.14 -15.05 -11.49
CA ALA A 108 -15.47 -14.77 -10.22
C ALA A 108 -15.57 -13.26 -9.95
N MET A 109 -16.04 -12.89 -8.77
CA MET A 109 -16.00 -11.49 -8.33
C MET A 109 -14.53 -11.15 -8.04
N ASP A 110 -13.84 -10.60 -9.03
CA ASP A 110 -12.43 -10.21 -8.91
C ASP A 110 -12.34 -8.96 -8.04
N ILE A 111 -11.86 -9.12 -6.81
CA ILE A 111 -11.68 -8.02 -5.85
C ILE A 111 -10.22 -7.55 -5.98
N SER A 112 -9.97 -6.62 -6.90
CA SER A 112 -8.69 -5.88 -7.00
C SER A 112 -8.54 -4.84 -5.89
#